data_AF-A0A330HW19-F1
#
_entry.id   AF-A0A330HW19-F1
#
_cell.length_a   1.000
_cell.length_b   1.000
_cell.length_c   1.000
_cell.angle_alpha   90.00
_cell.angle_beta   90.00
_cell.angle_gamma   90.00
#
_symmetry.space_group_name_H-M   'P 1'
#
loop_
_entity.id
_entity.type
_entity.pdbx_description
1 polymer ?
#
loop_
_entity_poly.entity_id
_entity_poly.type
_entity_poly.pdbx_seq_one_letter_code
_entity_poly.pdbx_strand_id
1 'polypeptide(L)'
;MTIAVRPPRILDKAFEDDLLAGPLKPFLELIQRDRDLIAEIRSDLLDVYCKGQRLVSIRPTRQGSYLFESHEKFWPQRGLKFSTAESVASFCRDNVPFIKQRIAEHGARGLEIEFEQLLVRANNLETLNTDYIAVDRQGISEEGRGRTDVVGVYWPGNRRGSGDRLAPALIEVNMVSRVASRMSQIRSDATSRICVPFCLCSSVSWRSSSAKRLGWVYYLG
;
A
#
# COMPACT_ATOMS: atom_id res chain seq x y z
N MET A 1 3.53 31.63 -5.66
CA MET A 1 4.39 30.50 -5.28
C MET A 1 3.92 29.29 -6.04
N THR A 2 4.66 28.87 -7.05
CA THR A 2 4.40 27.62 -7.80
C THR A 2 4.82 26.48 -6.89
N ILE A 3 3.85 25.77 -6.31
CA ILE A 3 4.10 24.49 -5.64
C ILE A 3 4.69 23.58 -6.71
N ALA A 4 5.97 23.26 -6.60
CA ALA A 4 6.62 22.31 -7.48
C ALA A 4 6.04 20.94 -7.17
N VAL A 5 4.93 20.60 -7.84
CA VAL A 5 4.30 19.28 -7.71
C VAL A 5 5.35 18.27 -8.14
N ARG A 6 5.78 17.41 -7.19
CA ARG A 6 6.68 16.30 -7.52
C ARG A 6 6.06 15.50 -8.67
N PRO A 7 6.86 15.06 -9.64
CA PRO A 7 6.33 14.22 -10.71
C PRO A 7 5.58 13.05 -10.07
N PRO A 8 4.40 12.71 -10.60
CA PRO A 8 3.58 11.64 -10.05
C PRO A 8 4.41 10.36 -10.01
N ARG A 9 4.27 9.58 -8.93
CA ARG A 9 4.93 8.28 -8.78
C ARG A 9 4.26 7.31 -9.74
N ILE A 10 4.79 7.26 -10.95
CA ILE A 10 4.26 6.47 -12.05
C ILE A 10 5.36 5.49 -12.46
N LEU A 11 4.97 4.24 -12.63
CA LEU A 11 5.82 3.26 -13.29
C LEU A 11 5.94 3.66 -14.75
N ASP A 12 7.12 3.51 -15.34
CA ASP A 12 7.19 3.66 -16.78
C ASP A 12 6.28 2.63 -17.48
N LYS A 13 5.88 2.96 -18.70
CA LYS A 13 4.92 2.15 -19.43
C LYS A 13 5.41 0.71 -19.66
N ALA A 14 6.71 0.50 -19.86
CA ALA A 14 7.24 -0.84 -20.08
C ALA A 14 7.14 -1.69 -18.81
N PHE A 15 7.43 -1.11 -17.65
CA PHE A 15 7.28 -1.77 -16.36
C PHE A 15 5.79 -2.05 -16.05
N GLU A 16 4.90 -1.11 -16.34
CA GLU A 16 3.44 -1.35 -16.22
C GLU A 16 2.97 -2.49 -17.13
N ASP A 17 3.35 -2.48 -18.41
CA ASP A 17 3.00 -3.53 -19.38
C ASP A 17 3.55 -4.89 -18.93
N ASP A 18 4.76 -4.93 -18.37
CA ASP A 18 5.38 -6.16 -17.86
C ASP A 18 4.72 -6.71 -16.59
N LEU A 19 4.13 -5.85 -15.76
CA LEU A 19 3.31 -6.24 -14.61
C LEU A 19 1.98 -6.85 -15.05
N LEU A 20 1.31 -6.25 -16.05
CA LEU A 20 -0.01 -6.67 -16.50
C LEU A 20 0.02 -7.91 -17.41
N ALA A 21 1.00 -7.99 -18.31
CA ALA A 21 1.05 -9.01 -19.36
C ALA A 21 2.42 -9.67 -19.55
N GLY A 22 3.50 -9.11 -18.98
CA GLY A 22 4.86 -9.60 -19.19
C GLY A 22 5.41 -10.49 -18.07
N PRO A 23 6.75 -10.48 -17.86
CA PRO A 23 7.42 -11.39 -16.94
C PRO A 23 6.99 -11.27 -15.48
N LEU A 24 6.44 -10.12 -15.06
CA LEU A 24 6.08 -9.87 -13.67
C LEU A 24 4.64 -10.25 -13.34
N LYS A 25 3.82 -10.59 -14.35
CA LYS A 25 2.42 -11.01 -14.16
C LYS A 25 2.23 -12.09 -13.08
N PRO A 26 3.02 -13.18 -13.02
CA PRO A 26 2.86 -14.18 -11.96
C PRO A 26 3.02 -13.61 -10.55
N PHE A 27 3.86 -12.58 -10.39
CA PHE A 27 4.05 -11.91 -9.12
C PHE A 27 2.89 -10.95 -8.79
N LEU A 28 2.36 -10.23 -9.78
CA LEU A 28 1.15 -9.41 -9.61
C LEU A 28 -0.04 -10.27 -9.17
N GLU A 29 -0.28 -11.40 -9.84
CA GLU A 29 -1.36 -12.35 -9.49
C GLU A 29 -1.19 -12.90 -8.05
N LEU A 30 0.06 -13.17 -7.63
CA LEU A 30 0.35 -13.57 -6.26
C LEU A 30 -0.04 -12.49 -5.27
N ILE A 31 0.33 -11.24 -5.51
CA ILE A 31 0.03 -10.10 -4.62
C ILE A 31 -1.48 -9.88 -4.52
N GLN A 32 -2.20 -9.93 -5.63
CA GLN A 32 -3.66 -9.76 -5.64
C GLN A 32 -4.38 -10.86 -4.86
N ARG A 33 -3.87 -12.10 -4.89
CA ARG A 33 -4.45 -13.25 -4.17
C ARG A 33 -4.05 -13.29 -2.70
N ASP A 34 -2.81 -12.94 -2.37
CA ASP A 34 -2.26 -13.07 -1.03
C ASP A 34 -2.68 -11.88 -0.15
N ARG A 35 -3.47 -12.21 0.86
CA ARG A 35 -4.04 -11.27 1.82
C ARG A 35 -3.00 -10.57 2.69
N ASP A 36 -1.81 -11.14 2.86
CA ASP A 36 -0.78 -10.53 3.67
C ASP A 36 0.10 -9.57 2.87
N LEU A 37 -0.11 -9.45 1.55
CA LEU A 37 0.73 -8.63 0.68
C LEU A 37 0.02 -7.34 0.26
N ILE A 38 0.80 -6.27 0.15
CA ILE A 38 0.43 -5.05 -0.55
C ILE A 38 1.59 -4.61 -1.44
N ALA A 39 1.27 -4.04 -2.60
CA ALA A 39 2.24 -3.42 -3.48
C ALA A 39 2.13 -1.89 -3.37
N GLU A 40 3.27 -1.22 -3.29
CA GLU A 40 3.37 0.23 -3.24
C GLU A 40 4.30 0.69 -4.36
N ILE A 41 3.77 1.51 -5.26
CA ILE A 41 4.56 2.14 -6.33
C ILE A 41 5.30 3.31 -5.72
N ARG A 42 6.63 3.23 -5.73
CA ARG A 42 7.52 4.34 -5.38
C ARG A 42 8.23 4.78 -6.66
N SER A 43 8.79 5.99 -6.69
CA SER A 43 9.42 6.55 -7.90
C SER A 43 10.28 5.51 -8.60
N ASP A 44 9.85 5.04 -9.78
CA ASP A 44 10.45 4.00 -10.64
C ASP A 44 10.60 2.56 -10.11
N LEU A 45 10.06 2.24 -8.92
CA LEU A 45 10.18 0.92 -8.31
C LEU A 45 8.86 0.43 -7.72
N LEU A 46 8.77 -0.89 -7.56
CA LEU A 46 7.65 -1.54 -6.88
C LEU A 46 8.15 -2.16 -5.57
N ASP A 47 7.72 -1.64 -4.44
CA ASP A 47 7.96 -2.26 -3.13
C ASP A 47 6.75 -3.13 -2.77
N VAL A 48 7.01 -4.36 -2.34
CA VAL A 48 5.99 -5.28 -1.83
C VAL A 48 6.20 -5.50 -0.35
N TYR A 49 5.16 -5.32 0.44
CA TYR A 49 5.21 -5.42 1.89
C TYR A 49 4.37 -6.60 2.40
N CYS A 50 4.90 -7.27 3.43
CA CYS A 50 4.22 -8.30 4.20
C CYS A 50 4.29 -7.92 5.68
N LYS A 51 3.14 -7.73 6.34
CA LYS A 51 3.04 -7.36 7.76
C LYS A 51 3.95 -6.17 8.13
N GLY A 52 3.86 -5.10 7.34
CA GLY A 52 4.64 -3.87 7.52
C GLY A 52 6.11 -3.96 7.13
N GLN A 53 6.65 -5.15 6.86
CA GLN A 53 8.03 -5.36 6.45
C GLN A 53 8.15 -5.48 4.94
N ARG A 54 9.19 -4.91 4.34
CA ARG A 54 9.43 -5.05 2.89
C ARG A 54 9.83 -6.49 2.57
N LEU A 55 8.97 -7.18 1.83
CA LEU A 55 9.20 -8.52 1.32
C LEU A 55 10.21 -8.49 0.18
N VAL A 56 10.00 -7.62 -0.81
CA VAL A 56 10.92 -7.41 -1.92
C VAL A 56 10.74 -6.01 -2.52
N SER A 57 11.82 -5.43 -3.02
CA SER A 57 11.86 -4.26 -3.89
C SER A 57 12.19 -4.72 -5.30
N ILE A 58 11.39 -4.31 -6.27
CA ILE A 58 11.55 -4.67 -7.68
C ILE A 58 11.93 -3.42 -8.45
N ARG A 59 13.06 -3.50 -9.16
CA ARG A 59 13.58 -2.42 -9.99
C ARG A 59 13.92 -2.89 -11.40
N PRO A 60 13.55 -2.14 -12.45
CA PRO A 60 14.00 -2.45 -13.79
C PRO A 60 15.51 -2.28 -13.89
N THR A 61 16.14 -3.12 -14.71
CA THR A 61 17.56 -3.02 -15.05
C THR A 61 17.72 -2.57 -16.50
N ARG A 62 18.89 -2.02 -16.85
CA ARG A 62 19.20 -1.60 -18.22
C ARG A 62 19.14 -2.73 -19.28
N GLN A 63 19.03 -3.98 -18.85
CA GLN A 63 19.08 -5.18 -19.69
C GLN A 63 17.69 -5.80 -19.93
N GLY A 64 16.60 -5.10 -19.58
CA GLY A 64 15.23 -5.65 -19.70
C GLY A 64 14.93 -6.77 -18.69
N SER A 65 15.71 -6.85 -17.61
CA SER A 65 15.45 -7.74 -16.48
C SER A 65 15.08 -6.94 -15.24
N TYR A 66 14.52 -7.60 -14.23
CA TYR A 66 14.11 -7.00 -12.97
C TYR A 66 15.00 -7.49 -11.83
N LEU A 67 15.57 -6.55 -11.10
CA LEU A 67 16.34 -6.84 -9.89
C LEU A 67 15.38 -6.94 -8.72
N PHE A 68 15.45 -8.06 -8.00
CA PHE A 68 14.70 -8.30 -6.78
C PHE A 68 15.64 -8.15 -5.59
N GLU A 69 15.30 -7.28 -4.65
CA GLU A 69 16.10 -7.03 -3.44
C GLU A 69 15.23 -7.12 -2.19
N SER A 70 15.75 -7.73 -1.13
CA SER A 70 15.12 -7.69 0.18
C SER A 70 16.15 -7.44 1.25
N HIS A 71 15.69 -7.22 2.49
CA HIS A 71 16.61 -7.12 3.61
C HIS A 71 17.25 -8.49 3.86
N GLU A 72 18.58 -8.51 4.08
CA GLU A 72 19.37 -9.76 4.21
C GLU A 72 18.86 -10.71 5.30
N LYS A 73 18.27 -10.14 6.35
CA LYS A 73 17.60 -10.85 7.45
C LYS A 73 16.45 -11.76 6.98
N PHE A 74 15.75 -11.37 5.93
CA PHE A 74 14.57 -12.08 5.42
C PHE A 74 14.92 -12.90 4.17
N TRP A 75 15.81 -12.37 3.33
CA TRP A 75 16.30 -13.05 2.15
C TRP A 75 17.78 -12.68 1.93
N PRO A 76 18.72 -13.60 2.22
CA PRO A 76 20.14 -13.29 2.14
C PRO A 76 20.67 -13.21 0.70
N GLN A 77 19.87 -13.63 -0.28
CA GLN A 77 20.25 -13.56 -1.69
C GLN A 77 20.29 -12.10 -2.15
N ARG A 78 21.37 -11.73 -2.84
CA ARG A 78 21.57 -10.38 -3.38
C ARG A 78 21.76 -10.44 -4.89
N GLY A 79 21.25 -9.43 -5.59
CA GLY A 79 21.55 -9.26 -7.01
C GLY A 79 20.82 -10.22 -7.94
N LEU A 80 19.77 -10.91 -7.48
CA LEU A 80 19.01 -11.83 -8.32
C LEU A 80 18.16 -11.06 -9.33
N LYS A 81 18.37 -11.39 -10.60
CA LYS A 81 17.68 -10.77 -11.73
C LYS A 81 16.73 -11.77 -12.37
N PHE A 82 15.55 -11.29 -12.73
CA PHE A 82 14.51 -12.07 -13.36
C PHE A 82 14.10 -11.42 -14.67
N SER A 83 14.07 -12.18 -15.76
CA SER A 83 13.70 -11.68 -17.10
C SER A 83 12.56 -12.47 -17.74
N THR A 84 12.07 -13.53 -17.09
CA THR A 84 11.05 -14.43 -17.66
C THR A 84 9.94 -14.70 -16.65
N ALA A 85 8.72 -14.92 -17.14
CA ALA A 85 7.60 -15.26 -16.30
C ALA A 85 7.84 -16.55 -15.49
N GLU A 86 8.49 -17.56 -16.08
CA GLU A 86 8.76 -18.82 -15.37
C GLU A 86 9.74 -18.63 -14.20
N SER A 87 10.79 -17.84 -14.37
CA SER A 87 11.73 -17.57 -13.28
C SER A 87 11.10 -16.74 -12.16
N VAL A 88 10.23 -15.77 -12.50
CA VAL A 88 9.43 -15.03 -11.52
C VAL A 88 8.44 -15.96 -10.82
N ALA A 89 7.77 -16.87 -11.54
CA ALA A 89 6.86 -17.84 -10.97
C ALA A 89 7.58 -18.83 -10.01
N SER A 90 8.79 -19.28 -10.35
CA SER A 90 9.64 -20.06 -9.43
C SER A 90 10.00 -19.24 -8.19
N PHE A 91 10.37 -17.96 -8.32
CA PHE A 91 10.56 -17.09 -7.17
C PHE A 91 9.30 -17.02 -6.28
N CYS A 92 8.12 -16.86 -6.89
CA CYS A 92 6.83 -16.84 -6.18
C CYS A 92 6.60 -18.13 -5.37
N ARG A 93 6.86 -19.29 -5.96
CA ARG A 93 6.64 -20.60 -5.32
C ARG A 93 7.68 -20.90 -4.25
N ASP A 94 8.95 -20.64 -4.57
CA ASP A 94 10.08 -21.23 -3.87
C ASP A 94 10.73 -20.26 -2.89
N ASN A 95 10.51 -18.95 -3.00
CA ASN A 95 11.14 -17.95 -2.12
C ASN A 95 10.12 -17.18 -1.28
N VAL A 96 9.01 -16.74 -1.86
CA VAL A 96 8.04 -15.88 -1.14
C VAL A 96 7.55 -16.50 0.18
N PRO A 97 7.15 -17.80 0.26
CA PRO A 97 6.73 -18.39 1.52
C PRO A 97 7.81 -18.34 2.61
N PHE A 98 9.07 -18.59 2.26
CA PHE A 98 10.19 -18.56 3.20
C PHE A 98 10.49 -17.13 3.65
N ILE A 99 10.44 -16.15 2.75
CA ILE A 99 10.64 -14.75 3.11
C ILE A 99 9.53 -14.29 4.07
N LYS A 100 8.26 -14.66 3.80
CA LYS A 100 7.13 -14.40 4.71
C LYS A 100 7.36 -15.02 6.08
N GLN A 101 7.83 -16.27 6.13
CA GLN A 101 8.15 -16.95 7.39
C GLN A 101 9.26 -16.21 8.16
N ARG A 102 10.35 -15.82 7.49
CA ARG A 102 11.42 -15.04 8.12
C ARG A 102 10.93 -13.68 8.62
N ILE A 103 10.04 -13.02 7.89
CA ILE A 103 9.38 -11.79 8.35
C ILE A 103 8.54 -12.05 9.60
N ALA A 104 7.80 -13.16 9.66
CA ALA A 104 7.03 -13.50 10.85
C ALA A 104 7.92 -13.80 12.07
N GLU A 105 9.05 -14.46 11.87
CA GLU A 105 9.98 -14.84 12.95
C GLU A 105 10.86 -13.67 13.41
N HIS A 106 11.22 -12.78 12.49
CA HIS A 106 12.27 -11.79 12.72
C HIS A 106 11.86 -10.34 12.44
N GLY A 107 10.66 -10.09 11.92
CA GLY A 107 10.14 -8.75 11.66
C GLY A 107 10.06 -7.93 12.95
N ALA A 108 10.17 -6.61 12.81
CA ALA A 108 9.91 -5.73 13.95
C ALA A 108 8.44 -5.86 14.33
N ARG A 109 8.15 -6.11 15.61
CA ARG A 109 6.79 -6.36 16.15
C ARG A 109 5.93 -5.10 16.27
N GLY A 110 6.14 -4.13 15.39
CA GLY A 110 5.40 -2.88 15.38
C GLY A 110 3.96 -3.14 14.92
N LEU A 111 3.03 -3.30 15.85
CA LEU A 111 1.61 -3.49 15.51
C LEU A 111 1.06 -2.32 14.68
N GLU A 112 1.53 -1.10 14.92
CA GLU A 112 1.11 0.11 14.20
C GLU A 112 1.36 0.00 12.68
N ILE A 113 2.56 -0.42 12.27
CA ILE A 113 2.90 -0.57 10.84
C ILE A 113 2.13 -1.72 10.17
N GLU A 114 1.79 -2.77 10.93
CA GLU A 114 0.91 -3.84 10.45
C GLU A 114 -0.53 -3.34 10.27
N PHE A 115 -1.03 -2.52 11.19
CA PHE A 115 -2.37 -1.92 11.10
C PHE A 115 -2.47 -0.90 9.96
N GLU A 116 -1.42 -0.11 9.70
CA GLU A 116 -1.35 0.76 8.52
C GLU A 116 -1.55 -0.05 7.23
N GLN A 117 -0.84 -1.18 7.10
CA GLN A 117 -0.99 -2.07 5.95
C GLN A 117 -2.39 -2.70 5.88
N LEU A 118 -2.92 -3.17 7.00
CA LEU A 118 -4.26 -3.75 7.06
C LEU A 118 -5.32 -2.73 6.66
N LEU A 119 -5.18 -1.48 7.09
CA LEU A 119 -6.09 -0.39 6.75
C LEU A 119 -6.10 -0.15 5.23
N VAL A 120 -4.94 -0.02 4.60
CA VAL A 120 -4.83 0.18 3.14
C VAL A 120 -5.53 -0.95 2.40
N ARG A 121 -5.27 -2.19 2.81
CA ARG A 121 -5.86 -3.37 2.18
C ARG A 121 -7.37 -3.43 2.36
N ALA A 122 -7.88 -3.24 3.58
CA ALA A 122 -9.31 -3.25 3.86
C ALA A 122 -10.02 -2.12 3.11
N ASN A 123 -9.42 -0.93 3.06
CA ASN A 123 -9.98 0.21 2.36
C ASN A 123 -10.07 0.01 0.83
N ASN A 124 -9.06 -0.61 0.22
CA ASN A 124 -8.96 -0.71 -1.24
C ASN A 124 -9.52 -2.02 -1.82
N LEU A 125 -9.47 -3.14 -1.10
CA LEU A 125 -9.82 -4.46 -1.63
C LEU A 125 -11.07 -5.10 -1.00
N GLU A 126 -11.42 -4.73 0.24
CA GLU A 126 -12.63 -5.27 0.85
C GLU A 126 -13.85 -4.47 0.37
N THR A 127 -15.03 -5.08 0.43
CA THR A 127 -16.30 -4.42 0.11
C THR A 127 -16.74 -3.46 1.23
N LEU A 128 -15.83 -2.58 1.64
CA LEU A 128 -16.10 -1.49 2.54
C LEU A 128 -16.46 -0.28 1.67
N ASN A 129 -17.65 0.27 1.87
CA ASN A 129 -18.09 1.45 1.16
C ASN A 129 -17.49 2.70 1.82
N THR A 130 -16.20 2.91 1.62
CA THR A 130 -15.48 4.08 2.14
C THR A 130 -15.49 5.18 1.09
N ASP A 131 -15.73 6.41 1.52
CA ASP A 131 -15.54 7.59 0.67
C ASP A 131 -14.04 7.94 0.48
N TYR A 132 -13.13 7.09 0.94
CA TYR A 132 -11.69 7.31 0.89
C TYR A 132 -11.02 6.17 0.13
N ILE A 133 -9.96 6.50 -0.59
CA ILE A 133 -9.01 5.55 -1.19
C ILE A 133 -7.64 5.81 -0.60
N ALA A 134 -7.05 4.80 0.02
CA ALA A 134 -5.69 4.83 0.55
C ALA A 134 -4.70 4.65 -0.60
N VAL A 135 -3.70 5.52 -0.67
CA VAL A 135 -2.76 5.60 -1.80
C VAL A 135 -1.36 5.15 -1.38
N ASP A 136 -0.88 5.61 -0.22
CA ASP A 136 0.49 5.31 0.23
C ASP A 136 0.53 5.25 1.76
N ARG A 137 1.44 4.43 2.29
CA ARG A 137 1.76 4.45 3.72
C ARG A 137 2.96 5.33 3.97
N GLN A 138 3.01 5.90 5.17
CA GLN A 138 4.14 6.66 5.69
C GLN A 138 4.51 7.83 4.78
N GLY A 139 3.51 8.63 4.43
CA GLY A 139 3.69 9.85 3.66
C GLY A 139 4.61 10.81 4.40
N ILE A 140 5.69 11.23 3.74
CA ILE A 140 6.65 12.20 4.29
C ILE A 140 6.27 13.58 3.75
N SER A 141 6.13 14.57 4.63
CA SER A 141 5.91 15.96 4.23
C SER A 141 7.11 16.51 3.46
N GLU A 142 6.90 17.53 2.61
CA GLU A 142 7.96 18.07 1.74
C GLU A 142 9.19 18.55 2.49
N GLU A 143 9.03 19.02 3.73
CA GLU A 143 10.13 19.49 4.59
C GLU A 143 10.77 18.38 5.44
N GLY A 144 10.28 17.13 5.33
CA GLY A 144 10.72 16.02 6.19
C GLY A 144 10.32 16.17 7.66
N ARG A 145 9.51 17.19 8.00
CA ARG A 145 9.15 17.56 9.38
C ARG A 145 7.95 16.79 9.94
N GLY A 146 7.24 16.02 9.11
CA GLY A 146 6.09 15.23 9.54
C GLY A 146 5.95 13.97 8.71
N ARG A 147 5.64 12.87 9.40
CA ARG A 147 5.24 11.60 8.79
C ARG A 147 3.76 11.39 9.07
N THR A 148 2.98 11.14 8.04
CA THR A 148 1.58 10.71 8.15
C THR A 148 1.52 9.22 7.90
N ASP A 149 0.79 8.49 8.75
CA ASP A 149 0.74 7.03 8.70
C ASP A 149 0.18 6.50 7.36
N VAL A 150 -0.92 7.09 6.86
CA VAL A 150 -1.49 6.78 5.54
C VAL A 150 -1.93 8.04 4.82
N VAL A 151 -1.58 8.14 3.54
CA VAL A 151 -2.04 9.19 2.62
C VAL A 151 -3.08 8.60 1.69
N GLY A 152 -4.14 9.34 1.42
CA GLY A 152 -5.21 8.92 0.53
C GLY A 152 -5.88 10.10 -0.17
N VAL A 153 -7.01 9.79 -0.79
CA VAL A 153 -7.90 10.76 -1.41
C VAL A 153 -9.32 10.54 -0.94
N TYR A 154 -10.04 11.64 -0.71
CA TYR A 154 -11.49 11.61 -0.54
C TYR A 154 -12.14 11.55 -1.92
N TRP A 155 -12.83 10.43 -2.16
CA TRP A 155 -13.57 10.14 -3.38
C TRP A 155 -14.90 9.44 -3.07
N PRO A 156 -15.94 10.21 -2.73
CA PRO A 156 -17.23 9.66 -2.35
C PRO A 156 -17.91 8.97 -3.54
N GLY A 157 -18.66 7.90 -3.25
CA GLY A 157 -19.23 7.01 -4.27
C GLY A 157 -20.08 7.74 -5.32
N ASN A 158 -20.84 8.75 -4.91
CA ASN A 158 -21.67 9.58 -5.80
C ASN A 158 -20.88 10.52 -6.73
N ARG A 159 -19.57 10.64 -6.55
CA ARG A 159 -18.64 11.45 -7.37
C ARG A 159 -17.61 10.57 -8.12
N ARG A 160 -17.76 9.25 -8.10
CA ARG A 160 -16.90 8.33 -8.86
C ARG A 160 -17.35 8.32 -10.32
N GLY A 161 -16.63 9.06 -11.17
CA GLY A 161 -16.88 9.15 -12.61
C GLY A 161 -17.12 10.55 -13.16
N SER A 162 -17.24 11.58 -12.30
CA SER A 162 -17.49 12.97 -12.70
C SER A 162 -16.24 13.74 -13.14
N GLY A 163 -15.06 13.11 -13.17
CA GLY A 163 -13.79 13.80 -13.44
C GLY A 163 -13.44 14.87 -12.38
N ASP A 164 -14.09 14.79 -11.22
CA ASP A 164 -13.96 15.76 -10.14
C ASP A 164 -12.54 15.83 -9.58
N ARG A 165 -12.15 17.03 -9.12
CA ARG A 165 -10.90 17.20 -8.35
C ARG A 165 -11.01 16.42 -7.04
N LEU A 166 -10.15 15.42 -6.89
CA LEU A 166 -10.01 14.65 -5.66
C LEU A 166 -9.42 15.53 -4.55
N ALA A 167 -9.97 15.42 -3.34
CA ALA A 167 -9.42 16.11 -2.17
C ALA A 167 -8.40 15.20 -1.47
N PRO A 168 -7.22 15.70 -1.08
CA PRO A 168 -6.24 14.90 -0.35
C PRO A 168 -6.77 14.53 1.04
N ALA A 169 -6.44 13.32 1.50
CA ALA A 169 -6.77 12.83 2.84
C ALA A 169 -5.49 12.39 3.57
N LEU A 170 -5.37 12.80 4.83
CA LEU A 170 -4.31 12.35 5.75
C LEU A 170 -4.97 11.51 6.83
N ILE A 171 -4.52 10.26 6.96
CA ILE A 171 -5.11 9.28 7.87
C ILE A 171 -4.05 8.89 8.89
N GLU A 172 -4.37 9.11 10.16
CA GLU A 172 -3.52 8.74 11.30
C GLU A 172 -4.08 7.46 11.94
N VAL A 173 -3.22 6.47 12.12
CA VAL A 173 -3.55 5.17 12.71
C VAL A 173 -3.09 5.15 14.15
N ASN A 174 -4.03 5.25 15.09
CA ASN A 174 -3.70 5.22 16.51
C ASN A 174 -4.33 4.00 17.19
N MET A 175 -3.54 3.30 18.00
CA MET A 175 -4.08 2.35 18.96
C MET A 175 -4.62 3.09 20.19
N VAL A 176 -5.80 2.68 20.68
CA VAL A 176 -6.62 3.41 21.65
C VAL A 176 -5.89 3.76 22.96
N SER A 177 -4.85 3.02 23.35
CA SER A 177 -4.01 3.33 24.52
C SER A 177 -3.21 4.63 24.44
N ARG A 178 -3.15 5.30 23.26
CA ARG A 178 -2.41 6.57 23.07
C ARG A 178 -3.29 7.76 22.65
N VAL A 179 -4.62 7.60 22.62
CA VAL A 179 -5.55 8.60 22.07
C VAL A 179 -5.58 9.90 22.89
N ALA A 180 -5.35 9.83 24.21
CA ALA A 180 -5.43 11.00 25.08
C ALA A 180 -4.28 12.01 24.89
N SER A 181 -3.08 11.59 24.45
CA SER A 181 -1.92 12.51 24.33
C SER A 181 -1.80 13.20 22.98
N ARG A 182 -2.36 12.63 21.90
CA ARG A 182 -2.16 13.12 20.51
C ARG A 182 -3.27 14.02 19.98
N MET A 183 -4.45 14.04 20.61
CA MET A 183 -5.55 14.92 20.18
C MET A 183 -5.25 16.42 20.34
N SER A 184 -4.31 16.81 21.20
CA SER A 184 -3.88 18.21 21.36
C SER A 184 -3.07 18.74 20.16
N GLN A 185 -2.38 17.86 19.42
CA GLN A 185 -1.52 18.23 18.29
C GLN A 185 -2.26 18.33 16.94
N ILE A 186 -3.45 17.73 16.82
CA ILE A 186 -4.21 17.67 15.55
C ILE A 186 -5.08 18.92 15.35
N ARG A 187 -5.48 19.63 16.42
CA ARG A 187 -6.41 20.77 16.34
C ARG A 187 -5.81 22.08 15.77
N SER A 188 -4.51 22.14 15.48
CA SER A 188 -3.88 23.37 14.98
C SER A 188 -3.78 23.49 13.45
N ASP A 189 -4.03 22.42 12.69
CA ASP A 189 -3.91 22.44 11.23
C ASP A 189 -5.27 22.28 10.53
N ALA A 190 -5.62 23.25 9.68
CA ALA A 190 -6.89 23.32 8.93
C ALA A 190 -7.01 22.30 7.78
N THR A 191 -6.41 21.12 7.92
CA THR A 191 -6.50 20.02 6.96
C THR A 191 -7.33 18.92 7.58
N SER A 192 -8.29 18.35 6.84
CA SER A 192 -9.14 17.25 7.29
C SER A 192 -8.31 16.00 7.61
N ARG A 193 -7.80 15.91 8.84
CA ARG A 193 -7.10 14.76 9.41
C ARG A 193 -8.13 13.81 10.00
N ILE A 194 -8.10 12.55 9.58
CA ILE A 194 -9.00 11.52 10.07
C ILE A 194 -8.19 10.60 10.96
N CYS A 195 -8.67 10.39 12.19
CA CYS A 195 -8.07 9.46 13.12
C CYS A 195 -8.94 8.20 13.16
N VAL A 196 -8.37 7.05 12.82
CA VAL A 196 -9.10 5.77 12.82
C VAL A 196 -8.67 4.96 14.05
N PRO A 197 -9.52 4.85 15.10
CA PRO A 197 -9.21 4.03 16.26
C PRO A 197 -9.49 2.54 15.96
N PHE A 198 -8.49 1.67 16.17
CA PHE A 198 -8.71 0.22 16.19
C PHE A 198 -8.91 -0.27 17.64
N CYS A 199 -10.06 -0.86 17.93
CA CYS A 199 -10.40 -1.44 19.23
C CYS A 199 -10.40 -2.97 19.16
N LEU A 200 -9.71 -3.64 20.07
CA LEU A 200 -9.74 -5.10 20.27
C LEU A 200 -10.86 -5.55 21.23
N CYS A 201 -11.85 -4.70 21.50
CA CYS A 201 -13.04 -5.07 22.27
C CYS A 201 -14.29 -5.07 21.37
N SER A 202 -15.06 -6.14 21.51
CA SER A 202 -16.30 -6.46 20.83
C SER A 202 -17.30 -5.30 20.79
N SER A 203 -18.00 -5.21 19.65
CA SER A 203 -19.17 -4.37 19.35
C SER A 203 -18.93 -2.89 19.03
N VAL A 204 -18.73 -2.58 17.74
CA VAL A 204 -19.16 -1.31 17.15
C VAL A 204 -19.90 -1.61 15.85
N SER A 205 -21.22 -1.40 15.87
CA SER A 205 -22.09 -1.61 14.70
C SER A 205 -21.92 -0.46 13.71
N TRP A 206 -21.47 -0.77 12.49
CA TRP A 206 -21.59 0.13 11.35
C TRP A 206 -23.02 0.01 10.79
N ARG A 207 -23.85 1.05 10.95
CA ARG A 207 -25.17 1.10 10.32
C ARG A 207 -25.01 1.43 8.83
N SER A 208 -25.18 0.44 7.96
CA SER A 208 -25.30 0.63 6.51
C SER A 208 -26.77 0.79 6.12
N SER A 209 -27.09 1.83 5.35
CA SER A 209 -28.38 1.93 4.66
C SER A 209 -28.19 1.64 3.17
N SER A 210 -28.72 0.49 2.78
CA SER A 210 -29.38 0.17 1.50
C SER A 210 -28.76 0.54 0.15
N ALA A 211 -28.48 -0.54 -0.59
CA ALA A 211 -29.02 -0.83 -1.93
C ALA A 211 -28.12 -0.62 -3.18
N LYS A 212 -27.87 -1.79 -3.80
CA LYS A 212 -27.92 -2.13 -5.24
C LYS A 212 -26.72 -1.78 -6.14
N ARG A 213 -26.05 -2.88 -6.52
CA ARG A 213 -25.72 -3.38 -7.88
C ARG A 213 -24.96 -2.47 -8.86
N LEU A 214 -23.92 -3.14 -9.39
CA LEU A 214 -23.27 -3.02 -10.71
C LEU A 214 -22.09 -2.05 -10.83
N GLY A 215 -21.00 -2.59 -11.39
CA GLY A 215 -20.10 -1.83 -12.25
C GLY A 215 -18.68 -1.68 -11.75
N TRP A 216 -17.85 -2.66 -12.10
CA TRP A 216 -16.38 -2.66 -12.06
C TRP A 216 -15.74 -1.41 -12.67
N VAL A 217 -14.73 -0.80 -12.03
CA VAL A 217 -13.75 0.12 -12.68
C VAL A 217 -12.40 0.13 -11.91
N TYR A 218 -11.39 -0.50 -12.54
CA TYR A 218 -9.93 -0.32 -12.52
C TYR A 218 -9.17 -0.01 -11.23
N TYR A 219 -8.44 -1.03 -10.75
CA TYR A 219 -7.02 -0.94 -10.40
C TYR A 219 -6.34 -2.18 -11.00
N LEU A 220 -5.35 -1.97 -11.87
CA LEU A 220 -4.49 -2.97 -12.57
C LEU A 220 -5.04 -4.40 -12.53
N GLY A 221 -5.82 -4.75 -13.56
CA GLY A 221 -6.37 -6.10 -13.77
C GLY A 221 -5.29 -7.14 -14.06
#